data_AF-A0A959UGC8-F1
#
_entry.id   AF-A0A959UGC8-F1
#
_cell.length_a   1.000
_cell.length_b   1.000
_cell.length_c   1.000
_cell.angle_alpha   90.00
_cell.angle_beta   90.00
_cell.angle_gamma   90.00
#
_symmetry.space_group_name_H-M   'P 1'
#
loop_
_entity.id
_entity.type
_entity.pdbx_description
1 polymer ?
#
loop_
_entity_poly.entity_id
_entity_poly.type
_entity_poly.pdbx_seq_one_letter_code
_entity_poly.pdbx_strand_id
1 'polypeptide(L)' 'FNGLSEQWYPNGMKKSEGKLKNGEKVGLWKYWDKRGNLTQDIDADAFGRGRGSSSGFIFIDGEKVMKRKNQ' A
#
# COMPACT_ATOMS: atom_id res chain seq x y z
N PHE A 1 4.89 0.63 -20.61
CA PHE A 1 3.91 1.53 -19.98
C PHE A 1 4.47 2.02 -18.65
N ASN A 2 4.64 3.33 -18.51
CA ASN A 2 5.03 3.97 -17.26
C ASN A 2 3.92 4.94 -16.87
N GLY A 3 3.34 4.79 -15.69
CA GLY A 3 2.19 5.60 -15.29
C GLY A 3 1.66 5.25 -13.91
N LEU A 4 0.77 6.11 -13.42
CA LEU A 4 -0.02 5.81 -12.23
C LEU A 4 -1.01 4.69 -12.57
N SER A 5 -1.10 3.71 -11.68
CA SER A 5 -2.02 2.60 -11.78
C SER A 5 -2.98 2.68 -10.60
N GLU A 6 -4.25 2.72 -10.91
CA GLU A 6 -5.34 2.72 -9.95
C GLU A 6 -6.25 1.54 -10.26
N GLN A 7 -6.61 0.78 -9.23
CA GLN A 7 -7.65 -0.24 -9.30
C GLN A 7 -8.75 0.15 -8.35
N TRP A 8 -9.98 -0.15 -8.76
CA TRP A 8 -11.20 0.19 -8.05
C TRP A 8 -12.01 -1.08 -7.82
N TYR A 9 -12.70 -1.13 -6.69
CA TYR A 9 -13.71 -2.15 -6.44
C TYR A 9 -14.98 -1.84 -7.25
N PRO A 10 -15.86 -2.82 -7.46
CA PRO A 10 -17.15 -2.61 -8.14
C PRO A 10 -18.05 -1.56 -7.47
N ASN A 11 -17.83 -1.26 -6.18
CA ASN A 11 -18.55 -0.23 -5.44
C ASN A 11 -17.99 1.19 -5.66
N GLY A 12 -16.98 1.37 -6.52
CA GLY A 12 -16.36 2.66 -6.79
C GLY A 12 -15.34 3.12 -5.74
N MET A 13 -14.99 2.28 -4.77
CA MET A 13 -13.91 2.57 -3.80
C MET A 13 -12.55 2.14 -4.36
N LYS A 14 -11.48 2.88 -4.00
CA LYS A 14 -10.11 2.49 -4.38
C LYS A 14 -9.78 1.12 -3.80
N LYS A 15 -9.15 0.28 -4.60
CA LYS A 15 -8.63 -1.04 -4.23
C LYS A 15 -7.11 -1.01 -4.10
N SER A 16 -6.44 -0.38 -5.06
CA SER A 16 -5.00 -0.17 -5.00
C SER A 16 -4.55 1.00 -5.86
N GLU A 17 -3.47 1.64 -5.49
CA GLU A 17 -2.88 2.78 -6.20
C GLU A 17 -1.37 2.71 -6.06
N GLY A 18 -0.69 2.97 -7.16
CA GLY A 18 0.76 3.07 -7.16
C GLY A 18 1.29 3.41 -8.53
N LYS A 19 2.62 3.35 -8.68
CA LYS A 19 3.28 3.59 -9.96
C LYS A 19 3.64 2.25 -10.60
N LEU A 20 3.37 2.13 -11.89
CA LEU A 20 3.90 1.07 -12.74
C LEU A 20 5.04 1.64 -13.59
N LYS A 21 6.15 0.92 -13.63
CA LYS A 21 7.27 1.18 -14.54
C LYS A 21 7.55 -0.10 -15.28
N ASN A 22 7.49 -0.04 -16.60
CA ASN A 22 7.66 -1.20 -17.48
C ASN A 22 6.68 -2.38 -17.19
N GLY A 23 5.50 -2.08 -16.67
CA GLY A 23 4.52 -3.10 -16.26
C GLY A 23 4.76 -3.69 -14.86
N GLU A 24 5.83 -3.29 -14.19
CA GLU A 24 6.14 -3.72 -12.82
C GLU A 24 5.78 -2.63 -11.80
N LYS A 25 5.37 -3.07 -10.61
CA LYS A 25 5.05 -2.18 -9.49
C LYS A 25 6.33 -1.53 -8.97
N VAL A 26 6.38 -0.20 -8.94
CA VAL A 26 7.51 0.57 -8.40
C VAL A 26 7.04 1.61 -7.39
N GLY A 27 7.92 1.96 -6.46
CA GLY A 27 7.69 2.90 -5.37
C GLY A 27 6.61 2.45 -4.38
N LEU A 28 5.96 3.43 -3.74
CA LEU A 28 4.89 3.20 -2.78
C LEU A 28 3.59 2.77 -3.46
N TRP A 29 3.14 1.58 -3.10
CA TRP A 29 1.84 1.03 -3.42
C TRP A 29 0.95 1.04 -2.19
N LYS A 30 -0.28 1.51 -2.36
CA LYS A 30 -1.30 1.54 -1.32
C LYS A 30 -2.42 0.58 -1.71
N TYR A 31 -2.96 -0.12 -0.72
CA TYR A 31 -4.08 -1.03 -0.87
C TYR A 31 -5.15 -0.67 0.16
N TRP A 32 -6.40 -0.74 -0.28
CA TRP A 32 -7.54 -0.41 0.55
C TRP A 32 -8.57 -1.55 0.55
N ASP A 33 -9.36 -1.61 1.61
CA ASP A 33 -10.52 -2.48 1.69
C ASP A 33 -11.72 -1.89 0.93
N LYS A 34 -12.77 -2.69 0.72
CA LYS A 34 -14.04 -2.25 0.12
C LYS A 34 -14.69 -1.06 0.84
N ARG A 35 -14.33 -0.80 2.10
CA ARG A 35 -14.77 0.37 2.88
C ARG A 35 -13.97 1.65 2.61
N GLY A 36 -12.90 1.59 1.81
CA GLY A 36 -11.99 2.72 1.59
C GLY A 36 -10.91 2.89 2.66
N ASN A 37 -10.81 1.93 3.59
CA ASN A 37 -9.79 1.94 4.64
C ASN A 37 -8.45 1.42 4.10
N LEU A 38 -7.36 2.15 4.33
CA LEU A 38 -6.03 1.71 3.93
C LEU A 38 -5.68 0.45 4.74
N THR A 39 -5.44 -0.66 4.06
CA THR A 39 -5.09 -1.93 4.70
C THR A 39 -3.60 -2.21 4.63
N GLN A 40 -2.93 -1.68 3.61
CA GLN A 40 -1.52 -1.96 3.37
C GLN A 40 -0.86 -0.85 2.56
N ASP A 41 0.38 -0.52 2.92
CA ASP A 41 1.30 0.20 2.07
C ASP A 41 2.58 -0.64 1.89
N ILE A 42 3.03 -0.77 0.65
CA ILE A 42 4.19 -1.56 0.25
C ILE A 42 5.10 -0.68 -0.57
N ASP A 43 6.36 -0.55 -0.17
CA ASP A 43 7.37 0.02 -1.05
C ASP A 43 7.95 -1.09 -1.94
N ALA A 44 7.52 -1.10 -3.20
CA ALA A 44 7.92 -2.12 -4.17
C ALA A 44 9.40 -2.00 -4.55
N ASP A 45 9.98 -0.79 -4.48
CA ASP A 45 11.41 -0.59 -4.71
C ASP A 45 12.26 -1.11 -3.53
N ALA A 46 11.72 -1.07 -2.31
CA ALA A 46 12.37 -1.62 -1.13
C ALA A 46 12.42 -3.16 -1.13
N PHE A 47 11.46 -3.81 -1.77
CA PHE A 47 11.36 -5.27 -1.84
C PHE A 47 12.56 -5.91 -2.54
N GLY A 48 13.09 -5.27 -3.59
CA GLY A 48 14.32 -5.71 -4.27
C GLY A 48 15.60 -5.53 -3.45
N ARG A 49 15.56 -4.76 -2.35
CA ARG A 49 16.72 -4.47 -1.49
C ARG A 49 16.76 -5.28 -0.20
N GLY A 50 15.90 -6.28 -0.03
CA GLY A 50 15.85 -7.12 1.18
C GLY A 50 15.40 -6.37 2.45
N ARG A 51 14.96 -5.11 2.32
CA ARG A 51 14.29 -4.38 3.39
C ARG A 51 12.80 -4.49 3.14
N GLY A 52 12.21 -5.59 3.62
CA GLY A 52 10.75 -5.71 3.70
C GLY A 52 10.23 -4.54 4.51
N SER A 53 9.71 -3.52 3.85
CA SER A 53 9.12 -2.36 4.51
C SER A 53 7.74 -2.77 5.02
N SER A 54 7.72 -3.55 6.10
CA SER A 54 6.58 -3.55 7.00
C SER A 54 6.67 -2.22 7.74
N SER A 55 6.06 -1.19 7.15
CA SER A 55 5.80 0.09 7.80
C SER A 55 5.38 -0.21 9.24
N GLY A 56 6.06 0.38 10.24
CA GLY A 56 5.87 0.11 11.67
C GLY A 56 4.52 0.55 12.23
N PHE A 57 3.46 0.38 11.43
CA PHE A 57 2.10 0.76 11.67
C PHE A 57 1.22 -0.47 11.49
N ILE A 58 0.21 -0.57 12.34
CA ILE A 58 -0.91 -1.49 12.24
C ILE A 58 -2.14 -0.65 11.93
N PHE A 59 -3.04 -1.19 11.11
CA PHE A 59 -4.32 -0.52 10.85
C PHE A 59 -5.33 -1.05 11.87
N ILE A 60 -5.80 -0.19 12.77
CA ILE A 60 -6.88 -0.49 13.72
C ILE A 60 -8.08 0.33 13.25
N ASP A 61 -9.19 -0.34 12.92
CA ASP A 61 -10.42 0.29 12.42
C ASP A 61 -10.25 1.18 11.18
N GLY A 62 -9.19 0.96 10.40
CA GLY A 62 -8.85 1.76 9.22
C GLY A 62 -7.98 2.99 9.52
N GLU A 63 -7.67 3.24 10.78
CA GLU A 63 -6.71 4.26 11.18
C GLU A 63 -5.30 3.68 11.24
N LYS A 64 -4.34 4.42 10.70
CA LYS A 64 -2.92 4.06 10.72
C LYS A 64 -2.35 4.32 12.12
N VAL A 65 -2.21 3.26 12.93
CA VAL A 65 -1.67 3.32 14.29
C VAL A 65 -0.22 2.85 14.29
N MET A 66 0.70 3.62 14.86
CA MET A 66 2.09 3.17 15.00
C MET A 66 2.17 2.02 16.01
N LYS A 67 2.87 0.93 15.67
CA LYS A 67 3.13 -0.18 16.59
C LYS A 67 4.06 0.35 17.70
N ARG A 68 3.49 0.82 18.82
CA ARG A 68 4.29 1.15 20.01
C ARG A 68 5.02 -0.11 20.44
N LYS A 69 6.35 -0.12 20.34
CA LYS A 69 7.18 -1.04 21.11
C LYS A 69 7.11 -0.55 22.55
N ASN A 70 6.33 -1.21 23.39
CA ASN A 70 6.42 -0.99 24.83
C ASN A 70 7.74 -1.59 25.30
N GLN A 71 8.57 -0.75 25.91
CA GLN A 71 9.80 -1.12 26.60
C GLN A 71 9.47 -1.73 27.95
#